data_AF-A0A4Y2L6U4-F1
#
_entry.id   AF-A0A4Y2L6U4-F1
#
_cell.length_a   1.000
_cell.length_b   1.000
_cell.length_c   1.000
_cell.angle_alpha   90.00
_cell.angle_beta   90.00
_cell.angle_gamma   90.00
#
_symmetry.space_group_name_H-M   'P 1'
#
loop_
_entity.id
_entity.type
_entity.pdbx_description
1 polymer ?
#
loop_
_entity_poly.entity_id
_entity_poly.type
_entity_poly.pdbx_seq_one_letter_code
_entity_poly.pdbx_strand_id
1 'polypeptide(L)'
;MKRRYRTHLLSKKVFGGDDDEEEAVCFIVQFWEALTLNDCVYMFNDAWESVSEHTLKRSWRKLAPYLKNVDQSNDSGSVTVTELNGLLKQIPVCGKCAEDDVSSWLDCDDDDAGFSMMSDDEIITQSTKTQ
;
A
#
# COMPACT_ATOMS: atom_id res chain seq x y z
N MET A 1 -0.95 1.07 5.68
CA MET A 1 0.42 1.19 5.11
C MET A 1 0.44 0.91 3.62
N LYS A 2 0.11 -0.31 3.14
CA LYS A 2 0.14 -0.63 1.69
C LYS A 2 -0.61 0.38 0.81
N ARG A 3 -1.85 0.71 1.15
CA ARG A 3 -2.67 1.73 0.45
C ARG A 3 -2.00 3.11 0.37
N ARG A 4 -1.39 3.56 1.47
CA ARG A 4 -0.68 4.84 1.56
C ARG A 4 0.59 4.83 0.68
N TYR A 5 1.34 3.73 0.70
CA TYR A 5 2.50 3.52 -0.17
C TYR A 5 2.10 3.54 -1.65
N ARG A 6 1.08 2.76 -2.04
CA ARG A 6 0.54 2.72 -3.42
C ARG A 6 0.08 4.12 -3.89
N THR A 7 -0.56 4.89 -3.01
CA THR A 7 -0.96 6.28 -3.31
C THR A 7 0.25 7.17 -3.52
N HIS A 8 1.21 7.15 -2.60
CA HIS A 8 2.39 7.99 -2.66
C HIS A 8 3.24 7.72 -3.91
N LEU A 9 3.31 6.45 -4.33
CA LEU A 9 3.92 6.02 -5.59
C LEU A 9 3.28 6.68 -6.80
N LEU A 10 1.95 6.66 -6.89
CA LEU A 10 1.21 7.28 -7.98
C LEU A 10 1.38 8.81 -7.97
N SER A 11 1.27 9.46 -6.81
CA SER A 11 1.35 10.93 -6.70
C SER A 11 2.74 11.51 -7.03
N LYS A 12 3.83 10.82 -6.70
CA LYS A 12 5.18 11.43 -6.72
C LYS A 12 5.93 11.24 -8.04
N LYS A 13 5.63 10.20 -8.82
CA LYS A 13 6.50 9.81 -9.94
C LYS A 13 5.83 9.37 -11.24
N VAL A 14 4.51 9.20 -11.29
CA VAL A 14 3.81 8.82 -12.54
C VAL A 14 3.29 10.05 -13.31
N PHE A 15 3.28 11.23 -12.70
CA PHE A 15 2.86 12.48 -13.36
C PHE A 15 4.05 13.21 -13.98
N GLY A 16 4.23 13.03 -15.28
CA GLY A 16 5.22 13.76 -16.07
C GLY A 16 5.26 13.31 -17.52
N GLY A 17 4.24 13.63 -18.33
CA GLY A 17 4.29 13.38 -19.77
C GLY A 17 2.95 13.67 -20.45
N ASP A 18 3.02 14.21 -21.66
CA ASP A 18 1.95 14.78 -22.49
C ASP A 18 0.75 13.82 -22.75
N ASP A 19 -0.34 14.36 -23.32
CA ASP A 19 -1.62 13.69 -23.62
C ASP A 19 -1.52 12.48 -24.60
N ASP A 20 -0.32 12.16 -25.09
CA ASP A 20 -0.07 11.03 -25.99
C ASP A 20 0.03 9.71 -25.20
N GLU A 21 -0.87 8.76 -25.51
CA GLU A 21 -0.92 7.45 -24.84
C GLU A 21 0.36 6.62 -25.06
N GLU A 22 1.01 6.68 -26.24
CA GLU A 22 2.25 5.93 -26.50
C GLU A 22 3.43 6.51 -25.72
N GLU A 23 3.51 7.85 -25.65
CA GLU A 23 4.53 8.54 -24.86
C GLU A 23 4.35 8.30 -23.35
N ALA A 24 3.11 8.30 -22.87
CA ALA A 24 2.79 7.98 -21.47
C ALA A 24 3.11 6.51 -21.11
N VAL A 25 2.89 5.54 -22.01
CA VAL A 25 3.33 4.15 -21.79
C VAL A 25 4.86 4.07 -21.72
N CYS A 26 5.56 4.74 -22.64
CA CYS A 26 7.03 4.78 -22.63
C CYS A 26 7.56 5.41 -21.33
N PHE A 27 6.95 6.50 -20.87
CA PHE A 27 7.29 7.15 -19.61
C PHE A 27 7.10 6.24 -18.40
N ILE A 28 5.99 5.49 -18.34
CA ILE A 28 5.74 4.51 -17.27
C ILE A 28 6.84 3.42 -17.28
N VAL A 29 7.18 2.89 -18.45
CA VAL A 29 8.24 1.87 -18.57
C VAL A 29 9.59 2.42 -18.08
N GLN A 30 9.99 3.60 -18.55
CA GLN A 30 11.22 4.26 -18.12
C GLN A 30 11.24 4.54 -16.62
N PHE A 31 10.09 4.93 -16.05
CA PHE A 31 9.95 5.14 -14.62
C PHE A 31 10.24 3.86 -13.83
N TRP A 32 9.66 2.73 -14.22
CA TRP A 32 9.88 1.44 -13.55
C TRP A 32 11.31 0.93 -13.74
N GLU A 33 11.93 1.16 -14.90
CA GLU A 33 13.34 0.84 -15.15
C GLU A 33 14.30 1.69 -14.31
N ALA A 34 13.95 2.96 -14.06
CA ALA A 34 14.75 3.87 -13.25
C ALA A 34 14.51 3.72 -11.73
N LEU A 35 13.50 2.95 -11.30
CA LEU A 35 13.15 2.83 -9.90
C LEU A 35 14.23 2.06 -9.12
N THR A 36 14.87 2.74 -8.17
CA THR A 36 15.92 2.11 -7.34
C THR A 36 15.39 1.61 -6.00
N LEU A 37 16.12 0.68 -5.39
CA LEU A 37 15.84 0.24 -4.01
C LEU A 37 15.83 1.42 -3.03
N ASN A 38 16.72 2.39 -3.25
CA ASN A 38 16.80 3.60 -2.43
C ASN A 38 15.51 4.43 -2.52
N ASP A 39 14.97 4.59 -3.73
CA ASP A 39 13.66 5.23 -3.92
C ASP A 39 12.57 4.51 -3.14
N CYS A 40 12.53 3.17 -3.20
CA CYS A 40 11.56 2.38 -2.44
C CYS A 40 11.66 2.61 -0.93
N VAL A 41 12.87 2.72 -0.37
CA VAL A 41 13.09 2.99 1.06
C VAL A 41 12.56 4.38 1.44
N TYR A 42 12.83 5.41 0.64
CA TYR A 42 12.30 6.74 0.91
C TYR A 42 10.77 6.79 0.80
N MET A 43 10.20 6.11 -0.19
CA MET A 43 8.74 6.04 -0.35
C MET A 43 8.07 5.27 0.78
N PHE A 44 8.74 4.24 1.31
CA PHE A 44 8.30 3.56 2.51
C PHE A 44 8.36 4.49 3.74
N ASN A 45 9.43 5.26 3.89
CA ASN A 45 9.56 6.25 4.96
C ASN A 45 8.45 7.30 4.89
N ASP A 46 8.22 7.90 3.72
CA ASP A 46 7.16 8.89 3.52
C ASP A 46 5.77 8.31 3.82
N ALA A 47 5.52 7.06 3.40
CA ALA A 47 4.29 6.36 3.73
C ALA A 47 4.14 6.08 5.23
N TRP A 48 5.24 5.75 5.92
CA TRP A 48 5.27 5.51 7.36
C TRP A 48 5.03 6.78 8.17
N GLU A 49 5.65 7.90 7.79
CA GLU A 49 5.44 9.21 8.42
C GLU A 49 3.98 9.67 8.32
N SER A 50 3.27 9.26 7.26
CA SER A 50 1.84 9.56 7.12
C SER A 50 0.93 8.73 8.05
N VAL A 51 1.46 7.72 8.76
CA VAL A 51 0.68 6.89 9.68
C VAL A 51 0.42 7.65 10.99
N SER A 52 -0.86 7.84 11.32
CA SER A 52 -1.24 8.50 12.57
C SER A 52 -0.97 7.62 13.79
N GLU A 53 -0.66 8.25 14.93
CA GLU A 53 -0.53 7.57 16.23
C GLU A 53 -1.77 6.72 16.56
N HIS A 54 -2.95 7.22 16.20
CA HIS A 54 -4.22 6.51 16.35
C HIS A 54 -4.26 5.19 15.56
N THR A 55 -3.76 5.18 14.32
CA THR A 55 -3.68 3.96 13.50
C THR A 55 -2.81 2.90 14.17
N LEU A 56 -1.67 3.31 14.75
CA LEU A 56 -0.78 2.41 15.48
C LEU A 56 -1.44 1.85 16.74
N LYS A 57 -2.02 2.72 17.57
CA LYS A 57 -2.78 2.32 18.78
C LYS A 57 -3.93 1.37 18.44
N ARG A 58 -4.65 1.61 17.34
CA ARG A 58 -5.72 0.74 16.85
C ARG A 58 -5.19 -0.63 16.42
N SER A 59 -4.07 -0.67 15.74
CA SER A 59 -3.46 -1.93 15.28
C SER A 59 -2.97 -2.78 16.45
N TRP A 60 -2.39 -2.15 17.47
CA TRP A 60 -1.92 -2.82 18.68
C TRP A 60 -3.04 -3.37 19.58
N ARG A 61 -4.27 -2.86 19.48
CA ARG A 61 -5.42 -3.39 20.25
C ARG A 61 -5.67 -4.88 20.00
N LYS A 62 -5.44 -5.36 18.77
CA LYS A 62 -5.62 -6.78 18.45
C LYS A 62 -4.64 -7.67 19.20
N LEU A 63 -3.45 -7.15 19.50
CA LEU A 63 -2.37 -7.86 20.20
C LEU A 63 -2.42 -7.68 21.72
N ALA A 64 -2.98 -6.56 22.20
CA ALA A 64 -3.05 -6.23 23.62
C ALA A 64 -4.48 -5.79 24.03
N PRO A 65 -5.45 -6.72 24.07
CA PRO A 65 -6.87 -6.42 24.35
C PRO A 65 -7.13 -5.87 25.76
N TYR A 66 -6.17 -5.99 26.67
CA TYR A 66 -6.21 -5.42 28.02
C TYR A 66 -5.94 -3.91 28.06
N LEU A 67 -5.40 -3.32 26.98
CA LEU A 67 -5.26 -1.87 26.82
C LEU A 67 -6.61 -1.26 26.40
N LYS A 68 -7.59 -1.30 27.31
CA LYS A 68 -8.87 -0.59 27.16
C LYS A 68 -8.60 0.91 27.27
N ASN A 69 -9.27 1.70 26.42
CA ASN A 69 -9.30 3.18 26.35
C ASN A 69 -8.37 3.80 25.29
N VAL A 70 -8.75 3.69 24.02
CA VAL A 70 -8.35 4.66 22.98
C VAL A 70 -9.58 4.93 22.13
N ASP A 71 -9.94 6.20 21.98
CA ASP A 71 -11.16 6.69 21.36
C ASP A 71 -11.50 6.05 20.02
N GLN A 72 -12.80 5.79 19.83
CA GLN A 72 -13.43 5.35 18.57
C GLN A 72 -13.50 6.51 17.56
N SER A 73 -12.41 7.25 17.38
CA SER A 73 -12.33 8.20 16.27
C SER A 73 -12.18 7.42 14.97
N ASN A 74 -12.97 7.76 13.96
CA ASN A 74 -12.83 7.23 12.62
C ASN A 74 -11.50 7.75 12.05
N ASP A 75 -10.62 6.85 11.61
CA ASP A 75 -9.35 7.21 10.98
C ASP A 75 -9.65 7.86 9.62
N SER A 76 -9.83 9.18 9.66
CA SER A 76 -10.05 10.04 8.49
C SER A 76 -8.81 10.15 7.61
N GLY A 77 -7.68 9.51 7.98
CA GLY A 77 -6.41 9.61 7.28
C GLY A 77 -6.23 8.59 6.16
N SER A 78 -7.15 7.64 5.95
CA SER A 78 -7.06 6.72 4.82
C SER A 78 -7.43 7.46 3.54
N VAL A 79 -6.48 7.54 2.61
CA VAL A 79 -6.74 7.90 1.20
C VAL A 79 -7.97 7.13 0.71
N THR A 80 -8.92 7.82 0.07
CA THR A 80 -10.16 7.18 -0.40
C THR A 80 -9.99 6.56 -1.78
N VAL A 81 -10.90 5.65 -2.19
CA VAL A 81 -10.87 5.07 -3.55
C VAL A 81 -11.07 6.18 -4.57
N THR A 82 -11.97 7.11 -4.28
CA THR A 82 -12.27 8.29 -5.11
C THR A 82 -11.07 9.22 -5.29
N GLU A 83 -10.30 9.48 -4.22
CA GLU A 83 -9.08 10.29 -4.29
C GLU A 83 -8.01 9.64 -5.17
N LEU A 84 -7.80 8.33 -5.01
CA LEU A 84 -6.90 7.54 -5.85
C LEU A 84 -7.34 7.47 -7.32
N ASN A 85 -8.64 7.29 -7.56
CA ASN A 85 -9.20 7.29 -8.91
C ASN A 85 -8.99 8.65 -9.60
N GLY A 86 -9.11 9.75 -8.86
CA GLY A 86 -8.83 11.09 -9.36
C GLY A 86 -7.36 11.29 -9.77
N LEU A 87 -6.42 10.64 -9.07
CA LEU A 87 -5.01 10.61 -9.49
C LEU A 87 -4.86 9.74 -10.75
N LEU A 88 -5.39 8.52 -10.76
CA LEU A 88 -5.26 7.60 -11.90
C LEU A 88 -5.81 8.20 -13.21
N LYS A 89 -6.89 8.98 -13.13
CA LYS A 89 -7.46 9.69 -14.30
C LYS A 89 -6.56 10.78 -14.89
N GLN A 90 -5.59 11.27 -14.13
CA GLN A 90 -4.58 12.22 -14.64
C GLN A 90 -3.47 11.50 -15.43
N ILE A 91 -3.43 10.16 -15.40
CA ILE A 91 -2.50 9.36 -16.21
C ILE A 91 -3.23 9.02 -17.51
N PRO A 92 -2.75 9.47 -18.69
CA PRO A 92 -3.44 9.28 -19.96
C PRO A 92 -3.86 7.81 -20.21
N VAL A 93 -2.97 6.88 -19.85
CA VAL A 93 -3.18 5.43 -19.99
C VAL A 93 -4.25 4.85 -19.04
N CYS A 94 -4.51 5.48 -17.89
CA CYS A 94 -5.48 5.01 -16.90
C CYS A 94 -6.76 5.85 -16.85
N GLY A 95 -6.99 6.71 -17.84
CA GLY A 95 -8.21 7.53 -17.93
C GLY A 95 -9.52 6.73 -17.95
N LYS A 96 -9.47 5.45 -18.33
CA LYS A 96 -10.62 4.53 -18.39
C LYS A 96 -10.81 3.67 -17.13
N CYS A 97 -9.92 3.78 -16.14
CA CYS A 97 -9.99 3.01 -14.90
C CYS A 97 -11.27 3.40 -14.11
N ALA A 98 -12.14 2.42 -13.84
CA ALA A 98 -13.32 2.62 -13.01
C ALA A 98 -12.97 2.54 -11.51
N GLU A 99 -13.80 3.09 -10.64
CA GLU A 99 -13.57 3.00 -9.18
C GLU A 99 -13.57 1.55 -8.69
N ASP A 100 -14.37 0.70 -9.32
CA ASP A 100 -14.41 -0.74 -9.03
C ASP A 100 -13.07 -1.42 -9.35
N ASP A 101 -12.40 -1.01 -10.44
CA ASP A 101 -11.07 -1.51 -10.80
C ASP A 101 -10.03 -1.09 -9.75
N VAL A 102 -10.12 0.17 -9.28
CA VAL A 102 -9.24 0.70 -8.24
C VAL A 102 -9.47 -0.01 -6.91
N SER A 103 -10.71 -0.30 -6.55
CA SER A 103 -11.02 -1.08 -5.34
C SER A 103 -10.47 -2.50 -5.45
N SER A 104 -10.76 -3.20 -6.55
CA SER A 104 -10.25 -4.56 -6.78
C SER A 104 -8.72 -4.62 -6.76
N TRP A 105 -8.03 -3.60 -7.26
CA TRP A 105 -6.58 -3.53 -7.19
C TRP A 105 -6.07 -3.26 -5.77
N LEU A 106 -6.74 -2.40 -5.00
CA LEU A 106 -6.38 -2.14 -3.60
C LEU A 106 -6.52 -3.39 -2.74
N ASP A 107 -7.55 -4.19 -3.01
CA ASP A 107 -7.96 -5.35 -2.23
C ASP A 107 -7.45 -6.67 -2.84
N CYS A 108 -6.55 -6.62 -3.84
CA CYS A 108 -6.07 -7.79 -4.58
C CYS A 108 -5.40 -8.88 -3.72
N ASP A 109 -4.92 -8.50 -2.53
CA ASP A 109 -4.26 -9.40 -1.59
C ASP A 109 -5.16 -9.77 -0.39
N ASP A 110 -6.44 -9.36 -0.37
CA ASP A 110 -7.31 -9.60 0.80
C ASP A 110 -7.52 -11.11 1.06
N ASP A 111 -7.53 -11.91 -0.01
CA ASP A 111 -7.61 -13.37 0.05
C ASP A 111 -6.22 -14.05 0.05
N ASP A 112 -5.12 -13.28 -0.04
CA ASP A 112 -3.78 -13.84 0.02
C ASP A 112 -3.42 -14.16 1.47
N ALA A 113 -3.35 -15.46 1.79
CA ALA A 113 -2.89 -15.97 3.07
C ALA A 113 -1.44 -15.54 3.40
N GLY A 114 -0.71 -15.00 2.42
CA GLY A 114 0.65 -14.55 2.53
C GLY A 114 1.63 -15.71 2.57
N PHE A 115 2.91 -15.39 2.66
CA PHE A 115 3.97 -16.38 2.78
C PHE A 115 4.11 -16.85 4.24
N SER A 116 3.20 -17.74 4.66
CA SER A 116 3.48 -18.62 5.80
C SER A 116 4.30 -19.80 5.27
N MET A 117 5.62 -19.59 5.15
CA MET A 117 6.54 -20.63 4.68
C MET A 117 6.64 -21.82 5.65
N MET A 118 6.18 -21.65 6.88
CA MET A 118 6.06 -22.69 7.91
C MET A 118 4.79 -22.43 8.73
N SER A 119 4.01 -23.47 8.97
CA SER A 119 2.89 -23.40 9.91
C SER A 119 3.39 -23.29 11.35
N ASP A 120 2.55 -22.79 12.27
CA ASP A 120 2.90 -22.69 13.70
C ASP A 120 3.37 -24.05 14.26
N ASP A 121 2.75 -25.15 13.84
CA ASP A 121 3.12 -26.51 14.22
C ASP A 121 4.52 -26.90 13.70
N GLU A 122 4.89 -26.43 12.51
CA GLU A 122 6.19 -26.66 11.89
C GLU A 122 7.32 -25.87 12.58
N ILE A 123 7.01 -24.65 13.04
CA ILE A 123 7.91 -23.81 13.83
C ILE A 123 8.16 -24.45 15.21
N ILE A 124 7.10 -24.97 15.84
CA ILE A 124 7.19 -25.65 17.14
C ILE A 124 8.00 -26.95 17.03
N THR A 125 7.82 -27.71 15.95
CA THR A 125 8.57 -28.96 15.74
C THR A 125 10.04 -28.75 15.41
N GLN A 126 10.42 -27.64 14.78
CA GLN A 126 11.84 -27.30 14.57
C GLN A 126 12.53 -26.77 15.83
N SER A 127 11.83 -25.97 16.64
CA SER A 127 12.38 -25.45 17.90
C SER A 127 12.60 -26.54 18.96
N THR A 128 11.79 -27.60 18.95
CA THR A 128 11.93 -28.77 19.85
C THR A 128 12.96 -29.81 19.37
N LYS A 129 13.31 -29.84 18.08
CA LYS A 129 14.35 -30.73 17.53
C LYS A 129 15.79 -30.33 17.87
N THR A 130 15.99 -29.13 18.41
CA THR A 130 17.32 -28.58 18.71
C THR A 130 17.70 -28.76 20.20
N GLN A 131 16.94 -29.56 20.96
CA GLN A 131 17.23 -29.90 22.37
C GLN A 131 17.70 -31.35 22.52
#